data_AF-A0AAV6TW68-F1
#
_entry.id   AF-A0AAV6TW68-F1
#
_cell.length_a   1.000
_cell.length_b   1.000
_cell.length_c   1.000
_cell.angle_alpha   90.00
_cell.angle_beta   90.00
_cell.angle_gamma   90.00
#
_symmetry.space_group_name_H-M   'P 1'
#
loop_
_entity.id
_entity.type
_entity.pdbx_description
1 polymer ?
#
loop_
_entity_poly.entity_id
_entity_poly.type
_entity_poly.pdbx_seq_one_letter_code
_entity_poly.pdbx_strand_id
1 'polypeptide(L)'
;MPPTKKLILKDFVIPSLNERRYCDLLKWVDKEKGHFLQGAHKSAANWTPADSSVFQDWDKMKGRYNPDEKNYYMYSKQRFGAALKKPKNNDDFSTFDETSVPHKLSSRELNDLVRDWDLSKSKAELLASRLRQWNLLEHNVRVIFFRNRHQSFVRFFRKEKSLVFCSNSDGLLKELGIAHEPQEWWLFLDASKLSLKAVLLHNGNKLPSIPIGHAVYMKET
;
A
#
# COMPACT_ATOMS: atom_id res chain seq x y z
N MET A 1 4.53 8.14 27.50
CA MET A 1 3.84 8.17 26.20
C MET A 1 2.88 9.36 26.16
N PRO A 2 2.86 10.18 25.09
CA PRO A 2 1.83 11.21 24.95
C PRO A 2 0.46 10.55 24.68
N PRO A 3 -0.62 10.97 25.35
CA PRO A 3 -1.94 10.36 25.18
C PRO A 3 -2.48 10.61 23.77
N THR A 4 -2.93 9.55 23.11
CA THR A 4 -3.57 9.60 21.80
C THR A 4 -4.93 10.29 21.87
N LYS A 5 -5.31 11.04 20.83
CA LYS A 5 -6.57 11.81 20.75
C LYS A 5 -7.84 10.99 21.04
N LYS A 6 -7.82 9.67 20.76
CA LYS A 6 -8.92 8.76 21.10
C LYS A 6 -9.17 8.70 22.63
N LEU A 7 -8.14 8.88 23.45
CA LEU A 7 -8.22 8.80 24.91
C LEU A 7 -8.82 10.06 25.54
N ILE A 8 -8.46 11.28 25.09
CA ILE A 8 -9.05 12.50 25.69
C ILE A 8 -10.58 12.59 25.45
N LEU A 9 -11.04 12.20 24.26
CA LEU A 9 -12.46 12.21 23.93
C LEU A 9 -13.24 11.17 24.76
N LYS A 10 -12.74 9.94 24.85
CA LYS A 10 -13.39 8.85 25.59
C LYS A 10 -13.29 9.01 27.11
N ASP A 11 -12.13 9.43 27.62
CA ASP A 11 -11.84 9.40 29.06
C ASP A 11 -12.29 10.67 29.78
N PHE A 12 -12.38 11.81 29.09
CA PHE A 12 -12.65 13.10 29.73
C PHE A 12 -13.83 13.84 29.11
N VAL A 13 -13.84 14.04 27.79
CA VAL A 13 -14.84 14.92 27.14
C VAL A 13 -16.23 14.30 27.11
N ILE A 14 -16.37 13.04 26.68
CA ILE A 14 -17.66 12.36 26.59
C ILE A 14 -18.31 12.17 27.99
N PRO A 15 -17.59 11.68 29.03
CA PRO A 15 -18.15 11.59 30.38
C PRO A 15 -18.58 12.96 30.92
N SER A 16 -17.75 13.99 30.74
CA SER A 16 -18.05 15.35 31.21
C SER A 16 -19.27 15.97 30.53
N LEU A 17 -19.46 15.68 29.23
CA LEU A 17 -20.62 16.11 28.46
C LEU A 17 -21.91 15.39 28.89
N ASN A 18 -21.82 14.10 29.22
CA ASN A 18 -22.96 13.31 29.71
C ASN A 18 -23.38 13.74 31.12
N GLU A 19 -22.41 14.05 31.98
CA GLU A 19 -22.64 14.53 33.36
C GLU A 19 -23.05 16.01 33.43
N ARG A 20 -23.03 16.74 32.30
CA ARG A 20 -23.27 18.20 32.21
C ARG A 20 -22.45 19.01 33.22
N ARG A 21 -21.24 18.55 33.52
CA ARG A 21 -20.40 19.06 34.63
C ARG A 21 -19.99 20.54 34.48
N TYR A 22 -19.96 21.06 33.26
CA TYR A 22 -19.43 22.40 32.95
C TYR A 22 -20.41 23.33 32.21
N CYS A 23 -21.70 22.98 32.18
CA CYS A 23 -22.77 23.80 31.60
C CYS A 23 -22.43 24.43 30.23
N ASP A 24 -22.31 25.76 30.15
CA ASP A 24 -22.06 26.49 28.91
C ASP A 24 -20.60 26.42 28.42
N LEU A 25 -19.68 25.92 29.24
CA LEU A 25 -18.26 25.78 28.87
C LEU A 25 -18.00 24.48 28.10
N LEU A 26 -18.84 23.46 28.26
CA LEU A 26 -18.73 22.20 27.51
C LEU A 26 -20.12 21.56 27.37
N LYS A 27 -20.76 21.76 26.20
CA LYS A 27 -22.11 21.23 25.91
C LYS A 27 -22.24 20.62 24.53
N TRP A 28 -23.14 19.67 24.39
CA TRP A 28 -23.56 19.15 23.08
C TRP A 28 -24.28 20.24 22.29
N VAL A 29 -23.86 20.44 21.04
CA VAL A 29 -24.61 21.22 20.04
C VAL A 29 -25.49 20.29 19.22
N ASP A 30 -24.93 19.16 18.82
CA ASP A 30 -25.61 18.09 18.09
C ASP A 30 -25.03 16.77 18.57
N LYS A 31 -25.82 16.02 19.34
CA LYS A 31 -25.38 14.75 19.94
C LYS A 31 -25.27 13.63 18.91
N GLU A 32 -26.11 13.65 17.87
CA GLU A 32 -26.14 12.61 16.83
C GLU A 32 -24.96 12.74 15.87
N LYS A 33 -24.55 13.99 15.57
CA LYS A 33 -23.36 14.27 14.74
C LYS A 33 -22.06 14.38 15.54
N GLY A 34 -22.12 14.27 16.87
CA GLY A 34 -20.97 14.39 17.75
C GLY A 34 -20.38 15.81 17.83
N HIS A 35 -21.18 16.84 17.57
CA HIS A 35 -20.76 18.23 17.65
C HIS A 35 -20.98 18.77 19.07
N PHE A 36 -19.92 19.31 19.67
CA PHE A 36 -19.95 19.94 20.99
C PHE A 36 -19.26 21.30 20.96
N LEU A 37 -19.72 22.22 21.80
CA LEU A 37 -19.10 23.50 22.05
C LEU A 37 -18.07 23.35 23.16
N GLN A 38 -16.94 24.03 23.00
CA GLN A 38 -15.89 24.11 24.00
C GLN A 38 -15.50 25.57 24.24
N GLY A 39 -15.94 26.09 25.39
CA GLY A 39 -15.65 27.43 25.89
C GLY A 39 -16.47 28.54 25.24
N ALA A 40 -16.71 29.61 26.01
CA ALA A 40 -17.27 30.86 25.48
C ALA A 40 -16.16 31.72 24.85
N HIS A 41 -16.43 32.31 23.69
CA HIS A 41 -15.51 33.28 23.06
C HIS A 41 -15.55 34.61 23.82
N LYS A 42 -14.62 34.81 24.77
CA LYS A 42 -14.46 36.04 25.56
C LYS A 42 -13.13 36.73 25.24
N SER A 43 -13.13 38.06 25.21
CA SER A 43 -11.91 38.89 25.12
C SER A 43 -11.04 38.67 26.35
N ALA A 44 -9.72 38.83 26.22
CA ALA A 44 -8.75 38.55 27.28
C ALA A 44 -9.07 39.26 28.62
N ALA A 45 -9.67 40.45 28.57
CA ALA A 45 -10.06 41.23 29.74
C ALA A 45 -11.25 40.63 30.53
N ASN A 46 -12.08 39.79 29.90
CA ASN A 46 -13.32 39.26 30.49
C ASN A 46 -13.18 37.79 30.91
N TRP A 47 -11.96 37.23 30.90
CA TRP A 47 -11.70 35.86 31.31
C TRP A 47 -11.64 35.76 32.83
N THR A 48 -12.50 34.91 33.40
CA THR A 48 -12.44 34.56 34.83
C THR A 48 -11.75 33.20 35.02
N PRO A 49 -11.12 32.93 36.18
CA PRO A 49 -10.57 31.61 36.48
C PRO A 49 -11.62 30.49 36.38
N ALA A 50 -12.89 30.77 36.68
CA ALA A 50 -14.00 29.83 36.55
C ALA A 50 -14.24 29.38 35.08
N ASP A 51 -13.97 30.26 34.11
CA ASP A 51 -14.08 29.96 32.67
C ASP A 51 -13.01 28.97 32.17
N SER A 52 -12.01 28.66 33.00
CA SER A 52 -10.91 27.73 32.69
C SER A 52 -11.00 26.40 33.44
N SER A 53 -12.07 26.17 34.22
CA SER A 53 -12.31 24.96 35.02
C SER A 53 -12.17 23.66 34.21
N VAL A 54 -12.72 23.62 32.99
CA VAL A 54 -12.61 22.47 32.07
C VAL A 54 -11.16 22.09 31.78
N PHE A 55 -10.29 23.09 31.56
CA PHE A 55 -8.89 22.87 31.22
C PHE A 55 -8.06 22.48 32.45
N GLN A 56 -8.39 23.10 33.59
CA GLN A 56 -7.78 22.78 34.88
C GLN A 56 -8.06 21.34 35.31
N ASP A 57 -9.31 20.88 35.21
CA ASP A 57 -9.68 19.53 35.63
C ASP A 57 -9.10 18.47 34.70
N TRP A 58 -8.94 18.79 33.42
CA TRP A 58 -8.18 17.94 32.49
C TRP A 58 -6.69 17.85 32.87
N ASP A 59 -6.07 18.97 33.22
CA ASP A 59 -4.68 18.99 33.69
C ASP A 59 -4.52 18.25 35.02
N LYS A 60 -5.47 18.34 35.95
CA LYS A 60 -5.49 17.53 37.19
C LYS A 60 -5.54 16.04 36.87
N MET A 61 -6.42 15.63 35.95
CA MET A 61 -6.50 14.24 35.48
C MET A 61 -5.18 13.75 34.86
N LYS A 62 -4.40 14.64 34.24
CA LYS A 62 -3.09 14.32 33.65
C LYS A 62 -1.90 14.55 34.59
N GLY A 63 -2.13 14.98 35.84
CA GLY A 63 -1.06 15.30 36.80
C GLY A 63 -0.21 16.51 36.43
N ARG A 64 -0.76 17.46 35.66
CA ARG A 64 -0.07 18.67 35.14
C ARG A 64 -0.68 19.97 35.67
N TYR A 65 -1.42 19.90 36.76
CA TYR A 65 -2.03 21.06 37.38
C TYR A 65 -0.99 21.89 38.12
N ASN A 66 -0.75 23.12 37.68
CA ASN A 66 0.21 24.03 38.32
C ASN A 66 -0.29 25.49 38.26
N PRO A 67 -1.14 25.93 39.19
CA PRO A 67 -1.72 27.26 39.18
C PRO A 67 -0.72 28.38 39.47
N ASP A 68 0.43 28.06 40.08
CA ASP A 68 1.47 29.03 40.45
C ASP A 68 2.37 29.42 39.27
N GLU A 69 2.26 28.70 38.14
CA GLU A 69 3.03 28.98 36.93
C GLU A 69 2.48 30.22 36.19
N LYS A 70 3.40 31.13 35.81
CA LYS A 70 3.05 32.32 35.03
C LYS A 70 2.32 31.93 33.74
N ASN A 71 1.13 32.49 33.53
CA ASN A 71 0.26 32.20 32.37
C ASN A 71 -0.26 30.75 32.27
N TYR A 72 -0.29 30.00 33.38
CA TYR A 72 -0.79 28.62 33.43
C TYR A 72 -2.11 28.41 32.68
N TYR A 73 -3.12 29.25 32.92
CA TYR A 73 -4.45 29.12 32.31
C TYR A 73 -4.42 29.25 30.77
N MET A 74 -3.55 30.11 30.24
CA MET A 74 -3.35 30.24 28.79
C MET A 74 -2.74 28.97 28.20
N TYR A 75 -1.69 28.46 28.85
CA TYR A 75 -1.03 27.22 28.40
C TYR A 75 -1.93 25.99 28.55
N SER A 76 -2.74 25.92 29.61
CA SER A 76 -3.73 24.85 29.83
C SER A 76 -4.76 24.80 28.70
N LYS A 77 -5.33 25.96 28.33
CA LYS A 77 -6.24 26.08 27.19
C LYS A 77 -5.59 25.68 25.86
N GLN A 78 -4.35 26.11 25.61
CA GLN A 78 -3.62 25.76 24.38
C GLN A 78 -3.36 24.25 24.31
N ARG A 79 -2.94 23.63 25.41
CA ARG A 79 -2.71 22.18 25.51
C ARG A 79 -3.99 21.40 25.24
N PHE A 80 -5.10 21.82 25.83
CA PHE A 80 -6.40 21.19 25.61
C PHE A 80 -6.83 21.31 24.15
N GLY A 81 -6.67 22.49 23.55
CA GLY A 81 -6.94 22.71 22.12
C GLY A 81 -6.06 21.86 21.20
N ALA A 82 -4.77 21.71 21.52
CA ALA A 82 -3.84 20.87 20.76
C ALA A 82 -4.22 19.39 20.82
N ALA A 83 -4.66 18.90 21.98
CA ALA A 83 -5.10 17.52 22.15
C ALA A 83 -6.39 17.20 21.37
N LEU A 84 -7.23 18.21 21.13
CA LEU A 84 -8.46 18.08 20.34
C LEU A 84 -8.28 18.31 18.84
N LYS A 85 -7.28 19.09 18.42
CA LYS A 85 -6.97 19.26 16.99
C LYS A 85 -6.63 17.90 16.36
N LYS A 86 -7.18 17.61 15.17
CA LYS A 86 -6.72 16.48 14.36
C LYS A 86 -5.23 16.72 14.04
N PRO A 87 -4.34 15.70 14.07
CA PRO A 87 -3.10 15.85 13.30
C PRO A 87 -3.51 16.17 11.86
N LYS A 88 -2.82 17.12 11.22
CA LYS A 88 -2.90 17.29 9.76
C LYS A 88 -2.31 16.03 9.14
N ASN A 89 -3.10 14.96 9.08
CA ASN A 89 -2.84 13.87 8.17
C ASN A 89 -3.37 14.35 6.82
N ASN A 90 -2.46 14.47 5.85
CA ASN A 90 -2.85 14.43 4.45
C ASN A 90 -3.75 13.21 4.27
N ASP A 91 -4.97 13.46 3.83
CA ASP A 91 -6.04 12.50 3.67
C ASP A 91 -5.72 11.52 2.51
N ASP A 92 -4.88 10.51 2.76
CA ASP A 92 -4.69 9.41 1.80
C ASP A 92 -4.60 8.01 2.44
N PHE A 93 -4.85 7.90 3.75
CA PHE A 93 -5.01 6.61 4.39
C PHE A 93 -6.15 6.69 5.40
N SER A 94 -7.33 6.24 4.98
CA SER A 94 -8.49 6.11 5.83
C SER A 94 -8.16 5.20 7.02
N THR A 95 -8.49 5.68 8.21
CA THR A 95 -8.44 4.91 9.45
C THR A 95 -9.34 3.68 9.32
N PHE A 96 -8.74 2.49 9.41
CA PHE A 96 -9.44 1.21 9.50
C PHE A 96 -10.61 1.30 10.49
N ASP A 97 -11.80 1.00 9.99
CA ASP A 97 -12.97 0.71 10.81
C ASP A 97 -12.66 -0.57 11.59
N GLU A 98 -12.56 -0.48 12.92
CA GLU A 98 -12.22 -1.58 13.83
C GLU A 98 -13.31 -2.68 13.89
N THR A 99 -14.30 -2.66 12.99
CA THR A 99 -15.45 -3.57 12.98
C THR A 99 -15.62 -4.42 11.72
N SER A 100 -14.83 -4.21 10.66
CA SER A 100 -15.02 -4.96 9.41
C SER A 100 -14.06 -6.16 9.30
N VAL A 101 -14.64 -7.29 8.88
CA VAL A 101 -13.92 -8.51 8.48
C VAL A 101 -12.72 -8.13 7.61
N PRO A 102 -11.52 -8.71 7.83
CA PRO A 102 -10.34 -8.38 7.04
C PRO A 102 -10.64 -8.47 5.54
N HIS A 103 -10.36 -7.39 4.81
CA HIS A 103 -10.57 -7.31 3.37
C HIS A 103 -9.82 -8.45 2.68
N LYS A 104 -10.56 -9.26 1.93
CA LYS A 104 -9.99 -10.34 1.13
C LYS A 104 -9.79 -9.83 -0.27
N LEU A 105 -8.56 -9.89 -0.75
CA LEU A 105 -8.21 -9.49 -2.10
C LEU A 105 -8.81 -10.47 -3.09
N SER A 106 -9.52 -9.91 -4.06
CA SER A 106 -9.98 -10.59 -5.25
C SER A 106 -8.82 -10.88 -6.21
N SER A 107 -9.06 -11.74 -7.20
CA SER A 107 -8.04 -12.02 -8.23
C SER A 107 -7.66 -10.76 -9.01
N ARG A 108 -8.58 -9.80 -9.18
CA ARG A 108 -8.33 -8.56 -9.91
C ARG A 108 -7.36 -7.68 -9.14
N GLU A 109 -7.63 -7.42 -7.86
CA GLU A 109 -6.76 -6.62 -7.00
C GLU A 109 -5.38 -7.26 -6.85
N LEU A 110 -5.31 -8.58 -6.71
CA LEU A 110 -4.03 -9.28 -6.66
C LEU A 110 -3.22 -9.09 -7.96
N ASN A 111 -3.86 -9.18 -9.12
CA ASN A 111 -3.20 -8.96 -10.41
C ASN A 111 -2.78 -7.49 -10.61
N ASP A 112 -3.61 -6.55 -10.16
CA ASP A 112 -3.28 -5.12 -10.19
C ASP A 112 -2.07 -4.85 -9.29
N LEU A 113 -2.00 -5.41 -8.07
CA LEU A 113 -0.83 -5.30 -7.19
C LEU A 113 0.45 -5.89 -7.84
N VAL A 114 0.34 -7.05 -8.48
CA VAL A 114 1.47 -7.68 -9.17
C VAL A 114 1.99 -6.80 -10.31
N ARG A 115 1.08 -6.15 -11.06
CA ARG A 115 1.42 -5.25 -12.16
C ARG A 115 2.01 -3.93 -11.66
N ASP A 116 1.36 -3.30 -10.69
CA ASP A 116 1.71 -1.95 -10.23
C ASP A 116 3.04 -1.94 -9.48
N TRP A 117 3.42 -3.06 -8.87
CA TRP A 117 4.74 -3.27 -8.25
C TRP A 117 5.78 -3.91 -9.19
N ASP A 118 5.43 -4.16 -10.45
CA ASP A 118 6.29 -4.81 -11.46
C ASP A 118 6.97 -6.09 -10.93
N LEU A 119 6.18 -6.97 -10.30
CA LEU A 119 6.74 -8.16 -9.66
C LEU A 119 7.16 -9.22 -10.69
N SER A 120 8.35 -9.79 -10.50
CA SER A 120 8.72 -11.02 -11.22
C SER A 120 7.75 -12.15 -10.91
N LYS A 121 7.61 -13.12 -11.83
CA LYS A 121 6.70 -14.27 -11.65
C LYS A 121 6.93 -15.02 -10.33
N SER A 122 8.19 -15.18 -9.92
CA SER A 122 8.57 -15.78 -8.64
C SER A 122 8.17 -14.96 -7.42
N LYS A 123 8.32 -13.62 -7.48
CA LYS A 123 7.90 -12.72 -6.40
C LYS A 123 6.38 -12.63 -6.31
N ALA A 124 5.68 -12.60 -7.45
CA ALA A 124 4.23 -12.61 -7.52
C ALA A 124 3.64 -13.88 -6.90
N GLU A 125 4.21 -15.04 -7.22
CA GLU A 125 3.85 -16.32 -6.59
C GLU A 125 4.09 -16.30 -5.08
N LEU A 126 5.24 -15.81 -4.62
CA LEU A 126 5.55 -15.71 -3.20
C LEU A 126 4.56 -14.81 -2.46
N LEU A 127 4.25 -13.65 -3.03
CA LEU A 127 3.25 -12.71 -2.50
C LEU A 127 1.88 -13.39 -2.37
N ALA A 128 1.38 -13.95 -3.47
CA ALA A 128 0.09 -14.63 -3.50
C ALA A 128 0.04 -15.80 -2.50
N SER A 129 1.13 -16.54 -2.35
CA SER A 129 1.25 -17.62 -1.37
C SER A 129 1.17 -17.12 0.08
N ARG A 130 1.84 -16.00 0.39
CA ARG A 130 1.77 -15.37 1.73
C ARG A 130 0.40 -14.80 2.03
N LEU A 131 -0.22 -14.11 1.08
CA LEU A 131 -1.58 -13.59 1.23
C LEU A 131 -2.60 -14.72 1.47
N ARG A 132 -2.42 -15.87 0.81
CA ARG A 132 -3.24 -17.06 1.08
C ARG A 132 -3.03 -17.61 2.49
N GLN A 133 -1.77 -17.69 2.95
CA GLN A 133 -1.45 -18.12 4.32
C GLN A 133 -2.07 -17.20 5.39
N TRP A 134 -2.14 -15.90 5.10
CA TRP A 134 -2.75 -14.90 5.98
C TRP A 134 -4.28 -14.82 5.87
N ASN A 135 -4.92 -15.67 5.05
CA ASN A 135 -6.37 -15.64 4.80
C ASN A 135 -6.86 -14.28 4.26
N LEU A 136 -6.00 -13.57 3.52
CA LEU A 136 -6.27 -12.27 2.90
C LEU A 136 -6.64 -12.40 1.41
N LEU A 137 -6.85 -13.61 0.91
CA LEU A 137 -7.37 -13.86 -0.44
C LEU A 137 -8.79 -14.42 -0.37
N GLU A 138 -9.60 -14.07 -1.37
CA GLU A 138 -10.89 -14.74 -1.57
C GLU A 138 -10.70 -16.22 -1.91
N HIS A 139 -11.69 -17.04 -1.56
CA HIS A 139 -11.63 -18.51 -1.68
C HIS A 139 -11.54 -19.01 -3.14
N ASN A 140 -12.02 -18.20 -4.09
CA ASN A 140 -11.99 -18.45 -5.54
C ASN A 140 -10.64 -18.09 -6.19
N VAL A 141 -9.73 -17.42 -5.48
CA VAL A 141 -8.44 -16.99 -6.03
C VAL A 141 -7.49 -18.18 -6.13
N ARG A 142 -7.14 -18.56 -7.36
CA ARG A 142 -6.15 -19.60 -7.62
C ARG A 142 -4.75 -19.00 -7.64
N VAL A 143 -3.95 -19.35 -6.63
CA VAL A 143 -2.49 -19.09 -6.67
C VAL A 143 -1.82 -20.19 -7.50
N ILE A 144 -1.15 -19.79 -8.57
CA ILE A 144 -0.42 -20.68 -9.48
C ILE A 144 1.08 -20.56 -9.20
N PHE A 145 1.76 -21.70 -9.16
CA PHE A 145 3.21 -21.77 -8.97
C PHE A 145 3.97 -21.45 -10.26
N PHE A 146 5.07 -20.71 -10.15
CA PHE A 146 5.94 -20.38 -11.28
C PHE A 146 6.64 -21.64 -11.77
N ARG A 147 6.43 -21.97 -13.04
CA ARG A 147 7.02 -23.17 -13.64
C ARG A 147 8.47 -22.91 -14.06
N ASN A 148 9.36 -23.76 -13.56
CA ASN A 148 10.79 -23.74 -13.89
C ASN A 148 11.15 -24.46 -15.20
N ARG A 149 10.18 -24.78 -16.08
CA ARG A 149 10.42 -25.47 -17.37
C ARG A 149 11.40 -24.75 -18.29
N HIS A 150 11.54 -23.44 -18.14
CA HIS A 150 12.47 -22.64 -18.94
C HIS A 150 13.93 -22.78 -18.47
N GLN A 151 14.19 -23.22 -17.22
CA GLN A 151 15.54 -23.25 -16.65
C GLN A 151 16.52 -24.14 -17.42
N SER A 152 16.06 -25.29 -17.95
CA SER A 152 16.91 -26.15 -18.77
C SER A 152 17.40 -25.43 -20.03
N PHE A 153 16.56 -24.59 -20.62
CA PHE A 153 16.83 -23.88 -21.87
C PHE A 153 17.61 -22.58 -21.70
N VAL A 154 17.57 -21.95 -20.52
CA VAL A 154 18.27 -20.67 -20.25
C VAL A 154 19.76 -20.75 -20.62
N ARG A 155 20.40 -21.91 -20.43
CA ARG A 155 21.82 -22.13 -20.74
C ARG A 155 22.19 -21.91 -22.22
N PHE A 156 21.23 -22.03 -23.14
CA PHE A 156 21.48 -21.86 -24.57
C PHE A 156 21.39 -20.40 -25.01
N PHE A 157 20.80 -19.53 -24.18
CA PHE A 157 20.61 -18.12 -24.49
C PHE A 157 21.66 -17.25 -23.82
N ARG A 158 22.08 -16.20 -24.52
CA ARG A 158 22.92 -15.13 -24.00
C ARG A 158 22.19 -13.80 -24.13
N LYS A 159 22.52 -12.88 -23.23
CA LYS A 159 21.99 -11.52 -23.25
C LYS A 159 23.14 -10.54 -23.38
N GLU A 160 23.09 -9.72 -24.42
CA GLU A 160 24.01 -8.60 -24.65
C GLU A 160 23.19 -7.31 -24.72
N LYS A 161 23.40 -6.42 -23.74
CA LYS A 161 22.59 -5.20 -23.58
C LYS A 161 21.08 -5.53 -23.53
N SER A 162 20.33 -5.17 -24.57
CA SER A 162 18.89 -5.45 -24.73
C SER A 162 18.57 -6.64 -25.64
N LEU A 163 19.56 -7.21 -26.32
CA LEU A 163 19.41 -8.35 -27.22
C LEU A 163 19.61 -9.65 -26.45
N VAL A 164 18.62 -10.53 -26.52
CA VAL A 164 18.72 -11.93 -26.10
C VAL A 164 18.79 -12.77 -27.36
N PHE A 165 19.78 -13.65 -27.47
CA PHE A 165 19.94 -14.53 -28.62
C PHE A 165 20.39 -15.92 -28.20
N CYS A 166 20.06 -16.91 -29.01
CA CYS A 166 20.49 -18.28 -28.85
C CYS A 166 21.95 -18.41 -29.31
N SER A 167 22.81 -18.83 -28.39
CA SER A 167 24.24 -19.05 -28.65
C SER A 167 24.55 -20.47 -29.13
N ASN A 168 23.60 -21.40 -29.00
CA ASN A 168 23.75 -22.80 -29.40
C ASN A 168 22.38 -23.38 -29.81
N SER A 169 22.04 -23.21 -31.10
CA SER A 169 20.81 -23.74 -31.71
C SER A 169 20.72 -25.26 -31.66
N ASP A 170 21.84 -25.93 -31.87
CA ASP A 170 21.95 -27.39 -31.97
C ASP A 170 21.63 -28.04 -30.62
N GLY A 171 22.21 -27.49 -29.56
CA GLY A 171 21.94 -27.90 -28.18
C GLY A 171 20.49 -27.63 -27.78
N LEU A 172 19.94 -26.48 -28.19
CA LEU A 172 18.53 -26.14 -27.95
C LEU A 172 17.59 -27.13 -28.62
N LEU A 173 17.79 -27.43 -29.90
CA LEU A 173 16.98 -28.39 -30.66
C LEU A 173 17.09 -29.80 -30.10
N LYS A 174 18.30 -30.22 -29.73
CA LYS A 174 18.53 -31.52 -29.09
C LYS A 174 17.80 -31.63 -27.75
N GLU A 175 17.85 -30.60 -26.91
CA GLU A 175 17.12 -30.57 -25.63
C GLU A 175 15.59 -30.58 -25.84
N LEU A 176 15.11 -30.01 -26.96
CA LEU A 176 13.71 -30.10 -27.38
C LEU A 176 13.33 -31.46 -27.97
N GLY A 177 14.29 -32.39 -28.13
CA GLY A 177 14.07 -33.70 -28.75
C GLY A 177 13.92 -33.65 -30.27
N ILE A 178 14.44 -32.61 -30.91
CA ILE A 178 14.34 -32.38 -32.35
C ILE A 178 15.71 -32.62 -32.99
N ALA A 179 15.75 -33.40 -34.07
CA ALA A 179 16.95 -33.56 -34.88
C ALA A 179 17.32 -32.24 -35.56
N HIS A 180 18.55 -31.79 -35.38
CA HIS A 180 19.02 -30.57 -36.00
C HIS A 180 19.53 -30.84 -37.42
N GLU A 181 18.70 -30.53 -38.40
CA GLU A 181 19.04 -30.55 -39.83
C GLU A 181 18.99 -29.12 -40.37
N PRO A 182 20.12 -28.38 -40.41
CA PRO A 182 20.12 -26.94 -40.73
C PRO A 182 19.42 -26.58 -42.05
N GLN A 183 19.41 -27.49 -43.03
CA GLN A 183 18.77 -27.31 -44.33
C GLN A 183 17.23 -27.29 -44.24
N GLU A 184 16.67 -27.85 -43.17
CA GLU A 184 15.24 -27.89 -42.91
C GLU A 184 14.73 -26.69 -42.12
N TRP A 185 15.60 -25.73 -41.76
CA TRP A 185 15.25 -24.57 -40.93
C TRP A 185 15.57 -23.24 -41.61
N TRP A 186 14.61 -22.33 -41.60
CA TRP A 186 14.78 -20.94 -42.02
C TRP A 186 14.84 -20.01 -40.82
N LEU A 187 15.83 -19.12 -40.82
CA LEU A 187 15.87 -17.99 -39.91
C LEU A 187 14.88 -16.92 -40.37
N PHE A 188 13.87 -16.66 -39.56
CA PHE A 188 12.94 -15.56 -39.75
C PHE A 188 13.25 -14.43 -38.76
N LEU A 189 13.46 -13.23 -39.31
CA LEU A 189 13.68 -12.01 -38.54
C LEU A 189 12.49 -11.07 -38.78
N ASP A 190 11.84 -10.68 -37.70
CA ASP A 190 10.80 -9.66 -37.68
C ASP A 190 11.28 -8.49 -36.85
N ALA A 191 11.36 -7.31 -37.48
CA ALA A 191 11.87 -6.11 -36.87
C ALA A 191 10.85 -4.97 -36.97
N SER A 192 10.76 -4.18 -35.92
CA SER A 192 9.95 -2.97 -35.80
C SER A 192 10.78 -1.87 -35.17
N LYS A 193 10.29 -0.63 -35.20
CA LYS A 193 10.95 0.52 -34.54
C LYS A 193 11.26 0.31 -33.05
N LEU A 194 10.56 -0.60 -32.38
CA LEU A 194 10.66 -0.81 -30.94
C LEU A 194 11.18 -2.19 -30.55
N SER A 195 11.23 -3.14 -31.48
CA SER A 195 11.58 -4.53 -31.13
C SER A 195 12.07 -5.33 -32.30
N LEU A 196 12.89 -6.34 -32.00
CA LEU A 196 13.37 -7.35 -32.93
C LEU A 196 12.97 -8.72 -32.38
N LYS A 197 12.54 -9.62 -33.25
CA LYS A 197 12.28 -11.04 -32.95
C LYS A 197 12.96 -11.90 -33.99
N ALA A 198 13.62 -12.96 -33.53
CA ALA A 198 14.26 -13.96 -34.36
C ALA A 198 13.69 -15.33 -34.03
N VAL A 199 13.25 -16.06 -35.06
CA VAL A 199 12.56 -17.34 -34.93
C VAL A 199 13.08 -18.30 -35.99
N LEU A 200 13.31 -19.57 -35.63
CA LEU A 200 13.55 -20.65 -36.59
C LEU A 200 12.21 -21.25 -37.03
N LEU A 201 12.03 -21.36 -38.34
CA LEU A 201 10.85 -21.96 -38.98
C LEU A 201 11.26 -23.24 -39.71
N HIS A 202 10.55 -24.34 -39.44
CA HIS A 202 10.80 -25.59 -40.14
C HIS A 202 10.17 -25.58 -41.54
N ASN A 203 10.85 -26.18 -42.52
CA ASN A 203 10.36 -26.39 -43.87
C ASN A 203 8.97 -27.04 -43.87
N GLY A 204 8.04 -26.45 -44.60
CA GLY A 204 6.65 -26.91 -44.65
C GLY A 204 5.89 -26.83 -43.32
N ASN A 205 6.39 -26.08 -42.34
CA ASN A 205 5.75 -25.86 -41.03
C ASN A 205 5.40 -27.16 -40.28
N LYS A 206 6.20 -28.22 -40.49
CA LYS A 206 5.99 -29.55 -39.87
C LYS A 206 6.27 -29.56 -38.38
N LEU A 207 7.21 -28.72 -37.94
CA LEU A 207 7.58 -28.53 -36.53
C LEU A 207 7.22 -27.12 -36.08
N PRO A 208 6.99 -26.93 -34.76
CA PRO A 208 6.68 -25.61 -34.23
C PRO A 208 7.83 -24.63 -34.47
N SER A 209 7.48 -23.35 -34.60
CA SER A 209 8.46 -22.29 -34.67
C SER A 209 9.22 -22.14 -33.35
N ILE A 210 10.53 -21.94 -33.43
CA ILE A 210 11.41 -21.90 -32.27
C ILE A 210 11.99 -20.49 -32.11
N PRO A 211 11.61 -19.74 -31.05
CA PRO A 211 12.20 -18.45 -30.77
C PRO A 211 13.69 -18.60 -30.45
N ILE A 212 14.53 -17.88 -31.18
CA ILE A 212 15.98 -17.90 -31.01
C ILE A 212 16.56 -16.53 -30.67
N GLY A 213 15.78 -15.46 -30.73
CA GLY A 213 16.22 -14.18 -30.22
C GLY A 213 15.11 -13.17 -30.10
N HIS A 214 15.32 -12.19 -29.21
CA HIS A 214 14.46 -11.04 -29.11
C HIS A 214 15.25 -9.83 -28.58
N ALA A 215 14.83 -8.64 -28.96
CA ALA A 215 15.29 -7.40 -28.35
C ALA A 215 14.14 -6.42 -28.24
N VAL A 216 14.19 -5.57 -27.23
CA VAL A 216 13.22 -4.50 -26.99
C VAL A 216 13.97 -3.18 -26.87
N TYR A 217 13.42 -2.13 -27.45
CA TYR A 217 13.99 -0.77 -27.49
C TYR A 217 15.37 -0.69 -28.15
N MET A 218 15.60 -1.42 -29.24
CA MET A 218 16.80 -1.20 -30.06
C MET A 218 16.63 0.08 -30.87
N LYS A 219 17.60 1.01 -30.76
CA LYS A 219 17.72 2.13 -31.69
C LYS A 219 18.43 1.62 -32.94
N GLU A 220 17.88 1.97 -34.10
CA GLU A 220 18.57 1.82 -35.38
C GLU A 220 19.83 2.70 -35.33
N THR A 221 20.99 2.11 -35.59
CA THR A 221 22.30 2.78 -35.61
C THR A 221 22.73 3.08 -37.03
#